data_AF-A0A1Q8QK37-F1
#
_entry.id   AF-A0A1Q8QK37-F1
#
_cell.length_a   1.000
_cell.length_b   1.000
_cell.length_c   1.000
_cell.angle_alpha   90.00
_cell.angle_beta   90.00
_cell.angle_gamma   90.00
#
_symmetry.space_group_name_H-M   'P 1'
#
loop_
_entity.id
_entity.type
_entity.pdbx_description
1 polymer ?
#
loop_
_entity_poly.entity_id
_entity_poly.type
_entity_poly.pdbx_seq_one_letter_code
_entity_poly.pdbx_strand_id
1 'polypeptide(L)'
;MDRIKASIISELEGQGNIMAVRLSKGQKVDLTKNNPNLKEIVVGLGWASNLSASSYNYDLDASAFLIGPNGKVKDENDFVFYNNPSGGQGSVKHSGDNKKGSSEGDDEQIHINLSAVPANIERIAFTITINDAQMKRQSFGDVKDSYVRILNAHTNELLLKYELGQEFSIETAIVAAEIYRNVGEWKFNAIGSGFQGGLAALCANFGLEVEEERSSAGTSSYGNSSYQNSGNVGYGNPWPASSAVPYGSAQNEQNKGHNSYQTYGQAQNAGYSSDQGSMVCPRCHSNQITAGKKGFGLGKALVGGVLLGPVGILAGFIGSKNMEFACLSCKERWNAASNSNTAQWLQQQTESARNVVSKYMGKDLTEGLVAGSALVAMADGIIEPSEREKLIEYFRTSQEMRGINISEVDSRFNYFIQRIQSDRMLGKAEALRVIGKLASKPDAARLVVRLCCAIGFADGEFAPVEKKMVEEICREVHMDPREFIF
;
A
#
# COMPACT_ATOMS: atom_id res chain seq x y z
N MET A 1 -50.67 -6.02 31.18
CA MET A 1 -49.58 -6.00 30.17
C MET A 1 -48.89 -4.64 30.10
N ASP A 2 -49.60 -3.52 30.18
CA ASP A 2 -48.95 -2.18 30.09
C ASP A 2 -48.11 -1.78 31.31
N ARG A 3 -48.41 -2.26 32.51
CA ARG A 3 -47.58 -2.01 33.71
C ARG A 3 -46.25 -2.78 33.72
N ILE A 4 -46.18 -3.92 33.03
CA ILE A 4 -44.96 -4.73 32.93
C ILE A 4 -44.02 -4.12 31.86
N LYS A 5 -44.57 -3.58 30.77
CA LYS A 5 -43.79 -2.81 29.79
C LYS A 5 -43.21 -1.53 30.40
N ALA A 6 -43.97 -0.81 31.23
CA ALA A 6 -43.48 0.38 31.91
C ALA A 6 -42.40 0.07 32.96
N SER A 7 -42.53 -1.04 33.69
CA SER A 7 -41.55 -1.45 34.71
C SER A 7 -40.20 -1.84 34.10
N ILE A 8 -40.21 -2.56 32.98
CA ILE A 8 -38.97 -2.94 32.26
C ILE A 8 -38.29 -1.70 31.66
N ILE A 9 -39.05 -0.70 31.20
CA ILE A 9 -38.50 0.55 30.68
C ILE A 9 -37.88 1.39 31.81
N SER A 10 -38.51 1.49 32.99
CA SER A 10 -37.94 2.26 34.11
C SER A 10 -36.72 1.59 34.76
N GLU A 11 -36.61 0.26 34.69
CA GLU A 11 -35.47 -0.49 35.25
C GLU A 11 -34.25 -0.46 34.32
N LEU A 12 -34.45 -0.18 33.02
CA LEU A 12 -33.40 0.01 32.01
C LEU A 12 -32.89 1.47 31.95
N GLU A 13 -33.63 2.45 32.46
CA GLU A 13 -33.21 3.86 32.51
C GLU A 13 -32.34 4.20 33.74
N GLY A 14 -32.20 3.27 34.69
CA GLY A 14 -31.46 3.44 35.95
C GLY A 14 -30.00 2.98 35.94
N GLN A 15 -29.50 2.42 34.84
CA GLN A 15 -28.10 2.07 34.65
C GLN A 15 -27.65 2.69 33.33
N GLY A 16 -26.68 3.61 33.37
CA GLY A 16 -26.19 4.38 32.22
C GLY A 16 -25.50 3.53 31.16
N ASN A 17 -26.26 2.68 30.47
CA ASN A 17 -25.85 1.84 29.36
C ASN A 17 -26.91 1.99 28.27
N ILE A 18 -26.81 3.07 27.48
CA ILE A 18 -27.64 3.26 26.30
C ILE A 18 -27.22 2.17 25.30
N MET A 19 -28.08 1.15 25.14
CA MET A 19 -27.80 0.00 24.27
C MET A 19 -27.67 0.47 22.83
N ALA A 20 -26.44 0.47 22.31
CA ALA A 20 -26.15 0.78 20.91
C ALA A 20 -27.07 -0.02 19.96
N VAL A 21 -27.60 0.66 18.94
CA VAL A 21 -28.50 0.02 17.98
C VAL A 21 -27.70 -0.94 17.09
N ARG A 22 -28.00 -2.24 17.18
CA ARG A 22 -27.50 -3.25 16.24
C ARG A 22 -28.36 -3.27 14.98
N LEU A 23 -27.72 -3.26 13.83
CA LEU A 23 -28.39 -3.13 12.53
C LEU A 23 -28.35 -4.42 11.71
N SER A 24 -29.33 -4.56 10.82
CA SER A 24 -29.33 -5.55 9.73
C SER A 24 -29.07 -4.88 8.38
N LYS A 25 -28.63 -5.67 7.39
CA LYS A 25 -28.40 -5.19 6.02
C LYS A 25 -29.62 -4.46 5.46
N GLY A 26 -29.39 -3.31 4.85
CA GLY A 26 -30.42 -2.42 4.28
C GLY A 26 -31.13 -1.51 5.29
N GLN A 27 -30.86 -1.66 6.60
CA GLN A 27 -31.51 -0.85 7.62
C GLN A 27 -30.99 0.58 7.61
N LYS A 28 -31.92 1.53 7.71
CA LYS A 28 -31.65 2.97 7.73
C LYS A 28 -32.01 3.57 9.08
N VAL A 29 -31.14 4.40 9.65
CA VAL A 29 -31.32 5.02 10.97
C VAL A 29 -30.99 6.50 10.90
N ASP A 30 -31.75 7.34 11.60
CA ASP A 30 -31.46 8.77 11.71
C ASP A 30 -30.26 8.99 12.66
N LEU A 31 -29.25 9.73 12.21
CA LEU A 31 -28.11 10.11 13.06
C LEU A 31 -28.38 11.40 13.81
N THR A 32 -28.73 12.48 13.11
CA THR A 32 -28.83 13.82 13.72
C THR A 32 -30.23 14.16 14.24
N LYS A 33 -31.29 13.59 13.65
CA LYS A 33 -32.68 13.85 14.10
C LYS A 33 -32.91 13.51 15.57
N ASN A 34 -32.35 12.39 16.03
CA ASN A 34 -32.45 11.95 17.42
C ASN A 34 -31.27 12.42 18.27
N ASN A 35 -30.25 13.04 17.65
CA ASN A 35 -29.05 13.56 18.30
C ASN A 35 -28.75 14.98 17.78
N PRO A 36 -29.55 16.00 18.14
CA PRO A 36 -29.47 17.35 17.55
C PRO A 36 -28.13 18.06 17.81
N ASN A 37 -27.37 17.62 18.80
CA ASN A 37 -26.04 18.16 19.11
C ASN A 37 -24.88 17.39 18.43
N LEU A 38 -25.18 16.37 17.63
CA LEU A 38 -24.18 15.53 16.97
C LEU A 38 -23.54 16.29 15.79
N LYS A 39 -22.36 16.87 16.05
CA LYS A 39 -21.59 17.60 15.04
C LYS A 39 -20.44 16.80 14.46
N GLU A 40 -19.86 15.92 15.27
CA GLU A 40 -18.71 15.13 14.89
C GLU A 40 -18.91 13.67 15.27
N ILE A 41 -18.57 12.78 14.35
CA ILE A 41 -18.64 11.32 14.53
C ILE A 41 -17.30 10.68 14.23
N VAL A 42 -17.10 9.50 14.80
CA VAL A 42 -16.03 8.57 14.40
C VAL A 42 -16.69 7.34 13.79
N VAL A 43 -16.31 7.04 12.56
CA VAL A 43 -16.69 5.80 11.89
C VAL A 43 -15.58 4.80 12.15
N GLY A 44 -15.88 3.80 12.98
CA GLY A 44 -14.95 2.72 13.30
C GLY A 44 -15.20 1.51 12.41
N LEU A 45 -14.16 0.98 11.80
CA LEU A 45 -14.20 -0.27 11.03
C LEU A 45 -13.28 -1.27 11.71
N GLY A 46 -13.74 -2.51 11.83
CA GLY A 46 -12.93 -3.58 12.41
C GLY A 46 -13.22 -4.92 11.78
N TRP A 47 -12.26 -5.84 11.90
CA TRP A 47 -12.26 -7.18 11.32
C TRP A 47 -11.32 -8.11 12.11
N ALA A 48 -11.51 -9.41 11.94
CA ALA A 48 -10.63 -10.44 12.47
C ALA A 48 -10.22 -11.39 11.34
N SER A 49 -8.92 -11.62 11.17
CA SER A 49 -8.45 -12.66 10.26
C SER A 49 -8.51 -14.04 10.93
N ASN A 50 -8.89 -15.08 10.21
CA ASN A 50 -8.82 -16.44 10.75
C ASN A 50 -7.35 -16.91 10.90
N LEU A 51 -6.78 -16.76 12.10
CA LEU A 51 -5.41 -17.15 12.44
C LEU A 51 -5.10 -18.65 12.20
N SER A 52 -6.13 -19.50 12.07
CA SER A 52 -5.96 -20.95 11.88
C SER A 52 -5.82 -21.39 10.42
N ALA A 53 -6.10 -20.51 9.44
CA ALA A 53 -6.23 -20.90 8.04
C ALA A 53 -5.04 -20.50 7.15
N SER A 54 -4.19 -19.56 7.54
CA SER A 54 -3.07 -19.18 6.68
C SER A 54 -1.93 -18.44 7.41
N SER A 55 -0.69 -18.72 7.02
CA SER A 55 0.51 -17.97 7.45
C SER A 55 0.63 -16.58 6.79
N TYR A 56 -0.43 -16.09 6.15
CA TYR A 56 -0.44 -14.83 5.40
C TYR A 56 -1.19 -13.76 6.18
N ASN A 57 -0.55 -12.61 6.37
CA ASN A 57 -1.16 -11.46 7.04
C ASN A 57 -2.26 -10.88 6.13
N TYR A 58 -3.48 -10.75 6.65
CA TYR A 58 -4.57 -10.06 5.98
C TYR A 58 -4.38 -8.55 6.21
N ASP A 59 -4.18 -7.82 5.12
CA ASP A 59 -3.98 -6.37 5.10
C ASP A 59 -5.26 -5.76 4.53
N LEU A 60 -6.11 -5.24 5.41
CA LEU A 60 -7.39 -4.65 5.03
C LEU A 60 -7.30 -3.15 5.25
N ASP A 61 -7.83 -2.38 4.30
CA ASP A 61 -7.86 -0.93 4.35
C ASP A 61 -9.31 -0.45 4.42
N ALA A 62 -9.57 0.54 5.28
CA ALA A 62 -10.79 1.32 5.22
C ALA A 62 -10.64 2.52 4.29
N SER A 63 -11.74 2.92 3.66
CA SER A 63 -11.77 4.14 2.86
C SER A 63 -13.16 4.79 2.88
N ALA A 64 -13.23 6.06 2.48
CA ALA A 64 -14.47 6.80 2.31
C ALA A 64 -14.56 7.48 0.95
N PHE A 65 -15.69 7.31 0.27
CA PHE A 65 -16.00 7.99 -0.99
C PHE A 65 -17.05 9.08 -0.72
N LEU A 66 -16.70 10.34 -0.94
CA LEU A 66 -17.59 11.49 -0.78
C LEU A 66 -18.28 11.78 -2.12
N ILE A 67 -19.59 11.54 -2.13
CA ILE A 67 -20.38 11.36 -3.34
C ILE A 67 -21.30 12.56 -3.52
N GLY A 68 -21.25 13.12 -4.73
CA GLY A 68 -22.10 14.23 -5.14
C GLY A 68 -23.49 13.80 -5.64
N PRO A 69 -24.30 14.76 -6.12
CA PRO A 69 -25.68 14.53 -6.54
C PRO A 69 -25.85 13.60 -7.75
N ASN A 70 -24.81 13.44 -8.56
CA ASN A 70 -24.80 12.50 -9.69
C ASN A 70 -24.54 11.05 -9.24
N GLY A 71 -24.43 10.79 -7.93
CA GLY A 71 -24.12 9.48 -7.39
C GLY A 71 -22.65 9.07 -7.57
N LYS A 72 -21.78 9.99 -8.02
CA LYS A 72 -20.36 9.76 -8.25
C LYS A 72 -19.49 10.70 -7.40
N VAL A 73 -18.25 10.30 -7.19
CA VAL A 73 -17.21 11.18 -6.65
C VAL A 73 -16.82 12.16 -7.75
N LYS A 74 -16.60 13.43 -7.39
CA LYS A 74 -16.27 14.48 -8.36
C LYS A 74 -14.86 14.29 -8.92
N ASP A 75 -13.90 14.09 -8.02
CA ASP A 75 -12.49 13.90 -8.31
C ASP A 75 -11.80 13.17 -7.14
N GLU A 76 -10.57 12.70 -7.36
CA GLU A 76 -9.78 11.90 -6.41
C GLU A 76 -9.62 12.53 -5.01
N ASN A 77 -9.80 13.85 -4.84
CA ASN A 77 -9.69 14.50 -3.53
C ASN A 77 -10.83 14.10 -2.59
N ASP A 78 -11.97 13.68 -3.14
CA ASP A 78 -13.15 13.22 -2.41
C ASP A 78 -13.15 11.69 -2.23
N PHE A 79 -12.01 11.03 -2.48
CA PHE A 79 -11.71 9.67 -2.07
C PHE A 79 -10.68 9.67 -0.94
N VAL A 80 -11.12 9.34 0.27
CA VAL A 80 -10.34 9.41 1.51
C VAL A 80 -9.89 8.02 1.93
N PHE A 81 -8.58 7.85 2.10
CA PHE A 81 -7.94 6.59 2.49
C PHE A 81 -6.55 6.91 3.08
N TYR A 82 -5.76 5.91 3.47
CA TYR A 82 -4.48 6.15 4.16
C TYR A 82 -3.51 7.09 3.43
N ASN A 83 -3.45 7.07 2.09
CA ASN A 83 -2.56 7.93 1.28
C ASN A 83 -3.19 9.28 0.89
N ASN A 84 -4.52 9.39 0.98
CA ASN A 84 -5.24 10.67 0.92
C ASN A 84 -6.12 10.81 2.17
N PRO A 85 -5.52 11.11 3.34
CA PRO A 85 -6.20 10.97 4.62
C PRO A 85 -7.24 12.07 4.89
N SER A 86 -7.54 12.94 3.94
CA SER A 86 -8.54 14.00 4.14
C SER A 86 -9.29 14.36 2.87
N GLY A 87 -10.60 14.57 3.00
CA GLY A 87 -11.51 14.95 1.91
C GLY A 87 -12.63 15.87 2.41
N GLY A 88 -13.49 16.34 1.50
CA GLY A 88 -14.60 17.23 1.86
C GLY A 88 -14.11 18.55 2.48
N GLN A 89 -13.03 19.11 1.93
CA GLN A 89 -12.39 20.33 2.47
C GLN A 89 -11.92 20.18 3.93
N GLY A 90 -11.55 18.96 4.33
CA GLY A 90 -11.07 18.68 5.69
C GLY A 90 -12.15 18.22 6.66
N SER A 91 -13.40 18.11 6.22
CA SER A 91 -14.50 17.62 7.06
C SER A 91 -14.45 16.12 7.30
N VAL A 92 -13.75 15.35 6.46
CA VAL A 92 -13.55 13.91 6.60
C VAL A 92 -12.06 13.63 6.72
N LYS A 93 -11.65 12.84 7.72
CA LYS A 93 -10.24 12.52 8.00
C LYS A 93 -10.05 11.06 8.37
N HIS A 94 -9.10 10.40 7.72
CA HIS A 94 -8.65 9.05 8.06
C HIS A 94 -7.63 9.11 9.21
N SER A 95 -7.74 8.23 10.21
CA SER A 95 -6.85 8.23 11.39
C SER A 95 -5.49 7.57 11.14
N GLY A 96 -5.35 6.82 10.04
CA GLY A 96 -4.16 6.02 9.70
C GLY A 96 -4.53 4.57 9.43
N ASP A 97 -3.61 3.80 8.85
CA ASP A 97 -3.80 2.40 8.46
C ASP A 97 -3.27 1.44 9.54
N ASN A 98 -4.05 0.41 9.86
CA ASN A 98 -3.71 -0.64 10.80
C ASN A 98 -3.56 -2.03 10.12
N LYS A 99 -2.42 -2.21 9.47
CA LYS A 99 -1.96 -3.41 8.72
C LYS A 99 -1.98 -4.78 9.42
N LYS A 100 -2.42 -4.90 10.67
CA LYS A 100 -2.35 -6.16 11.43
C LYS A 100 -3.66 -6.63 12.05
N GLY A 101 -4.71 -5.82 12.02
CA GLY A 101 -5.91 -6.11 12.82
C GLY A 101 -5.58 -6.11 14.31
N SER A 102 -6.08 -5.14 15.06
CA SER A 102 -6.06 -5.21 16.51
C SER A 102 -6.99 -6.35 16.96
N SER A 103 -6.57 -7.13 17.97
CA SER A 103 -7.47 -8.10 18.61
C SER A 103 -8.58 -7.43 19.43
N GLU A 104 -8.50 -6.11 19.65
CA GLU A 104 -9.51 -5.33 20.37
C GLU A 104 -9.73 -3.94 19.74
N GLY A 105 -10.99 -3.59 19.50
CA GLY A 105 -11.40 -2.25 19.06
C GLY A 105 -11.56 -2.10 17.55
N ASP A 106 -11.61 -0.85 17.09
CA ASP A 106 -11.59 -0.52 15.67
C ASP A 106 -10.18 -0.72 15.13
N ASP A 107 -10.07 -1.32 13.96
CA ASP A 107 -8.80 -1.39 13.24
C ASP A 107 -8.47 -0.05 12.64
N GLU A 108 -9.47 0.59 12.00
CA GLU A 108 -9.33 1.90 11.37
C GLU A 108 -10.51 2.81 11.68
N GLN A 109 -10.22 4.11 11.73
CA GLN A 109 -11.21 5.13 12.08
C GLN A 109 -11.23 6.27 11.06
N ILE A 110 -12.43 6.75 10.76
CA ILE A 110 -12.67 7.92 9.92
C ILE A 110 -13.45 8.95 10.73
N HIS A 111 -12.81 10.08 11.01
CA HIS A 111 -13.40 11.21 11.73
C HIS A 111 -14.15 12.11 10.75
N ILE A 112 -15.39 12.48 11.10
CA ILE A 112 -16.23 13.32 10.25
C ILE A 112 -16.84 14.46 11.06
N ASN A 113 -16.58 15.70 10.65
CA ASN A 113 -17.35 16.86 11.09
C ASN A 113 -18.54 17.08 10.14
N LEU A 114 -19.70 16.55 10.56
CA LEU A 114 -20.97 16.56 9.82
C LEU A 114 -21.42 17.97 9.43
N SER A 115 -21.10 18.97 10.26
CA SER A 115 -21.48 20.37 10.02
C SER A 115 -20.58 21.07 9.00
N ALA A 116 -19.34 20.59 8.83
CA ALA A 116 -18.37 21.13 7.89
C ALA A 116 -18.39 20.42 6.53
N VAL A 117 -19.10 19.30 6.39
CA VAL A 117 -19.20 18.59 5.10
C VAL A 117 -19.82 19.52 4.05
N PRO A 118 -19.14 19.74 2.90
CA PRO A 118 -19.62 20.63 1.85
C PRO A 118 -21.03 20.28 1.37
N ALA A 119 -21.82 21.30 1.01
CA ALA A 119 -23.21 21.11 0.61
C ALA A 119 -23.38 20.29 -0.68
N ASN A 120 -22.35 20.23 -1.53
CA ASN A 120 -22.35 19.42 -2.74
C ASN A 120 -22.12 17.91 -2.48
N ILE A 121 -21.78 17.52 -1.25
CA ILE A 121 -21.65 16.11 -0.85
C ILE A 121 -22.96 15.66 -0.21
N GLU A 122 -23.65 14.75 -0.90
CA GLU A 122 -24.94 14.21 -0.47
C GLU A 122 -24.80 12.91 0.31
N ARG A 123 -23.72 12.17 0.05
CA ARG A 123 -23.47 10.86 0.64
C ARG A 123 -21.98 10.62 0.88
N ILE A 124 -21.66 9.86 1.92
CA ILE A 124 -20.31 9.37 2.20
C ILE A 124 -20.42 7.86 2.38
N ALA A 125 -19.80 7.08 1.49
CA ALA A 125 -19.78 5.63 1.55
C ALA A 125 -18.48 5.13 2.21
N PHE A 126 -18.57 4.17 3.12
CA PHE A 126 -17.44 3.56 3.83
C PHE A 126 -17.19 2.17 3.29
N THR A 127 -15.94 1.90 2.93
CA THR A 127 -15.54 0.65 2.27
C THR A 127 -14.42 -0.02 3.00
N ILE A 128 -14.30 -1.34 2.82
CA ILE A 128 -13.18 -2.15 3.29
C ILE A 128 -12.63 -2.92 2.08
N THR A 129 -11.33 -2.90 1.86
CA THR A 129 -10.65 -3.61 0.77
C THR A 129 -9.53 -4.48 1.30
N ILE A 130 -9.29 -5.64 0.68
CA ILE A 130 -8.10 -6.44 0.97
C ILE A 130 -6.98 -6.00 0.02
N ASN A 131 -5.87 -5.54 0.57
CA ASN A 131 -4.71 -5.09 -0.20
C ASN A 131 -4.00 -6.26 -0.89
N ASP A 132 -3.72 -6.13 -2.19
CA ASP A 132 -3.17 -7.16 -3.07
C ASP A 132 -3.93 -8.50 -3.08
N ALA A 133 -5.24 -8.47 -2.83
CA ALA A 133 -6.07 -9.67 -2.66
C ALA A 133 -5.86 -10.71 -3.77
N GLN A 134 -5.74 -10.28 -5.03
CA GLN A 134 -5.53 -11.18 -6.17
C GLN A 134 -4.15 -11.84 -6.15
N MET A 135 -3.09 -11.08 -5.85
CA MET A 135 -1.72 -11.62 -5.77
C MET A 135 -1.55 -12.54 -4.56
N LYS A 136 -2.15 -12.17 -3.42
CA LYS A 136 -2.13 -12.96 -2.18
C LYS A 136 -3.13 -14.12 -2.18
N ARG A 137 -4.03 -14.17 -3.17
CA ARG A 137 -5.18 -15.11 -3.26
C ARG A 137 -6.04 -15.10 -2.00
N GLN A 138 -6.30 -13.89 -1.51
CA GLN A 138 -7.10 -13.60 -0.32
C GLN A 138 -8.50 -13.12 -0.72
N SER A 139 -9.48 -13.36 0.14
CA SER A 139 -10.85 -12.88 -0.03
C SER A 139 -11.53 -12.64 1.31
N PHE A 140 -12.66 -11.95 1.32
CA PHE A 140 -13.47 -11.76 2.52
C PHE A 140 -14.12 -13.05 3.04
N GLY A 141 -14.00 -14.18 2.33
CA GLY A 141 -14.43 -15.49 2.84
C GLY A 141 -13.63 -15.98 4.05
N ASP A 142 -12.41 -15.48 4.24
CA ASP A 142 -11.54 -15.83 5.37
C ASP A 142 -11.50 -14.73 6.46
N VAL A 143 -12.22 -13.64 6.23
CA VAL A 143 -12.33 -12.51 7.17
C VAL A 143 -13.59 -12.68 8.01
N LYS A 144 -13.42 -12.62 9.33
CA LYS A 144 -14.49 -12.78 10.32
C LYS A 144 -14.69 -11.50 11.12
N ASP A 145 -15.79 -11.47 11.86
CA ASP A 145 -16.12 -10.42 12.83
C ASP A 145 -15.96 -9.00 12.26
N SER A 146 -16.24 -8.84 10.96
CA SER A 146 -16.14 -7.56 10.28
C SER A 146 -17.36 -6.69 10.60
N TYR A 147 -17.10 -5.42 10.91
CA TYR A 147 -18.15 -4.48 11.29
C TYR A 147 -17.82 -3.04 10.90
N VAL A 148 -18.86 -2.22 10.89
CA VAL A 148 -18.78 -0.76 10.88
C VAL A 148 -19.63 -0.20 12.01
N ARG A 149 -19.10 0.76 12.76
CA ARG A 149 -19.80 1.41 13.87
C ARG A 149 -19.64 2.92 13.81
N ILE A 150 -20.57 3.62 14.46
CA ILE A 150 -20.55 5.08 14.58
C ILE A 150 -20.50 5.45 16.05
N LEU A 151 -19.48 6.21 16.42
CA LEU A 151 -19.31 6.79 17.74
C LEU A 151 -19.57 8.30 17.68
N ASN A 152 -20.08 8.87 18.75
CA ASN A 152 -20.02 10.31 18.97
C ASN A 152 -18.58 10.70 19.29
N ALA A 153 -17.98 11.59 18.50
CA ALA A 153 -16.55 11.91 18.65
C ALA A 153 -16.20 12.62 19.97
N HIS A 154 -17.16 13.26 20.63
CA HIS A 154 -16.91 14.02 21.85
C HIS A 154 -17.10 13.17 23.11
N THR A 155 -18.13 12.32 23.12
CA THR A 155 -18.47 11.50 24.29
C THR A 155 -17.92 10.08 24.21
N ASN A 156 -17.41 9.69 23.03
CA ASN A 156 -17.03 8.32 22.69
C ASN A 156 -18.19 7.31 22.83
N GLU A 157 -19.44 7.81 22.84
CA GLU A 157 -20.64 7.00 22.95
C GLU A 157 -20.90 6.24 21.66
N LEU A 158 -21.18 4.94 21.77
CA LEU A 158 -21.56 4.10 20.63
C LEU A 158 -23.00 4.33 20.22
N LEU A 159 -23.18 4.98 19.07
CA LEU A 159 -24.51 5.32 18.53
C LEU A 159 -25.14 4.12 17.81
N LEU A 160 -24.38 3.45 16.94
CA LEU A 160 -24.83 2.27 16.22
C LEU A 160 -23.67 1.36 15.80
N LYS A 161 -23.97 0.08 15.58
CA LYS A 161 -23.04 -0.91 15.04
C LYS A 161 -23.75 -1.80 14.03
N TYR A 162 -23.13 -2.00 12.88
CA TYR A 162 -23.55 -2.96 11.86
C TYR A 162 -22.48 -4.02 11.69
N GLU A 163 -22.84 -5.28 11.88
CA GLU A 163 -21.97 -6.44 11.65
C GLU A 163 -22.21 -6.96 10.22
N LEU A 164 -21.15 -7.08 9.43
CA LEU A 164 -21.23 -7.32 7.99
C LEU A 164 -21.62 -8.77 7.64
N GLY A 165 -21.54 -9.69 8.61
CA GLY A 165 -21.85 -11.11 8.44
C GLY A 165 -20.75 -11.88 7.70
N GLN A 166 -20.99 -13.17 7.42
CA GLN A 166 -20.06 -14.09 6.73
C GLN A 166 -20.58 -14.50 5.34
N GLU A 167 -21.29 -13.60 4.66
CA GLU A 167 -21.89 -13.91 3.34
C GLU A 167 -20.92 -13.71 2.17
N PHE A 168 -19.72 -13.18 2.42
CA PHE A 168 -18.68 -12.98 1.41
C PHE A 168 -17.89 -14.26 1.24
N SER A 169 -17.61 -14.65 -0.01
CA SER A 169 -16.88 -15.88 -0.33
C SER A 169 -15.70 -15.62 -1.25
N ILE A 170 -15.89 -14.77 -2.26
CA ILE A 170 -14.89 -14.50 -3.31
C ILE A 170 -14.62 -13.01 -3.48
N GLU A 171 -15.35 -12.18 -2.76
CA GLU A 171 -15.25 -10.73 -2.81
C GLU A 171 -13.94 -10.27 -2.16
N THR A 172 -13.35 -9.22 -2.73
CA THR A 172 -12.08 -8.62 -2.29
C THR A 172 -12.24 -7.18 -1.85
N ALA A 173 -13.45 -6.64 -1.95
CA ALA A 173 -13.85 -5.32 -1.52
C ALA A 173 -15.31 -5.33 -1.02
N ILE A 174 -15.64 -4.47 -0.06
CA ILE A 174 -16.98 -4.33 0.50
C ILE A 174 -17.34 -2.86 0.64
N VAL A 175 -18.55 -2.47 0.23
CA VAL A 175 -19.20 -1.25 0.71
C VAL A 175 -19.95 -1.61 1.99
N ALA A 176 -19.41 -1.19 3.13
CA ALA A 176 -19.89 -1.61 4.44
C ALA A 176 -21.17 -0.85 4.82
N ALA A 177 -21.12 0.47 4.72
CA ALA A 177 -22.23 1.35 5.03
C ALA A 177 -22.07 2.70 4.33
N GLU A 178 -23.07 3.55 4.44
CA GLU A 178 -23.02 4.94 4.01
C GLU A 178 -23.75 5.83 5.00
N ILE A 179 -23.36 7.11 5.04
CA ILE A 179 -24.20 8.18 5.58
C ILE A 179 -24.64 9.10 4.45
N TYR A 180 -25.86 9.62 4.54
CA TYR A 180 -26.42 10.49 3.51
C TYR A 180 -27.31 11.58 4.11
N ARG A 181 -27.43 12.69 3.38
CA ARG A 181 -28.32 13.79 3.73
C ARG A 181 -29.74 13.46 3.32
N ASN A 182 -30.70 13.72 4.20
CA ASN A 182 -32.12 13.61 3.92
C ASN A 182 -32.87 14.72 4.67
N VAL A 183 -33.41 15.69 3.92
CA VAL A 183 -34.17 16.84 4.46
C VAL A 183 -33.38 17.58 5.56
N GLY A 184 -32.10 17.87 5.29
CA GLY A 184 -31.21 18.59 6.22
C GLY A 184 -30.59 17.74 7.33
N GLU A 185 -31.05 16.50 7.51
CA GLU A 185 -30.53 15.57 8.53
C GLU A 185 -29.56 14.56 7.92
N TRP A 186 -28.61 14.07 8.72
CA TRP A 186 -27.78 12.92 8.37
C TRP A 186 -28.44 11.61 8.80
N LYS A 187 -28.39 10.63 7.90
CA LYS A 187 -28.90 9.28 8.12
C LYS A 187 -27.82 8.26 7.81
N PHE A 188 -27.84 7.15 8.52
CA PHE A 188 -27.01 5.97 8.28
C PHE A 188 -27.78 4.94 7.45
N ASN A 189 -27.10 4.18 6.60
CA ASN A 189 -27.63 3.05 5.85
C ASN A 189 -26.62 1.89 5.86
N ALA A 190 -27.04 0.74 6.39
CA ALA A 190 -26.24 -0.49 6.41
C ALA A 190 -26.25 -1.13 5.02
N ILE A 191 -25.10 -1.22 4.33
CA ILE A 191 -25.05 -1.65 2.92
C ILE A 191 -24.64 -3.12 2.78
N GLY A 192 -23.48 -3.51 3.32
CA GLY A 192 -22.97 -4.88 3.28
C GLY A 192 -22.93 -5.49 1.86
N SER A 193 -22.46 -4.73 0.87
CA SER A 193 -22.38 -5.18 -0.53
C SER A 193 -20.94 -5.47 -0.93
N GLY A 194 -20.67 -6.69 -1.37
CA GLY A 194 -19.33 -7.12 -1.76
C GLY A 194 -19.05 -6.95 -3.26
N PHE A 195 -17.77 -6.80 -3.60
CA PHE A 195 -17.26 -6.53 -4.94
C PHE A 195 -16.05 -7.43 -5.22
N GLN A 196 -15.95 -7.91 -6.45
CA GLN A 196 -14.73 -8.51 -6.99
C GLN A 196 -13.97 -7.45 -7.78
N GLY A 197 -12.63 -7.53 -7.76
CA GLY A 197 -11.75 -6.52 -8.39
C GLY A 197 -11.19 -5.47 -7.43
N GLY A 198 -11.38 -5.66 -6.11
CA GLY A 198 -10.71 -4.88 -5.08
C GLY A 198 -11.06 -3.39 -5.12
N LEU A 199 -10.07 -2.55 -4.79
CA LEU A 199 -10.24 -1.10 -4.80
C LEU A 199 -10.59 -0.55 -6.19
N ALA A 200 -10.03 -1.13 -7.27
CA ALA A 200 -10.31 -0.68 -8.63
C ALA A 200 -11.81 -0.76 -8.99
N ALA A 201 -12.46 -1.88 -8.61
CA ALA A 201 -13.89 -2.04 -8.81
C ALA A 201 -14.72 -1.01 -8.02
N LEU A 202 -14.30 -0.65 -6.80
CA LEU A 202 -14.97 0.40 -6.02
C LEU A 202 -14.79 1.78 -6.65
N CYS A 203 -13.58 2.12 -7.09
CA CYS A 203 -13.30 3.37 -7.78
C CYS A 203 -14.17 3.52 -9.04
N ALA A 204 -14.24 2.48 -9.88
CA ALA A 204 -15.12 2.48 -11.06
C ALA A 204 -16.60 2.63 -10.67
N ASN A 205 -17.04 1.90 -9.63
CA ASN A 205 -18.41 2.01 -9.11
C ASN A 205 -18.74 3.44 -8.66
N PHE A 206 -17.80 4.15 -8.05
CA PHE A 206 -17.96 5.54 -7.61
C PHE A 206 -17.54 6.59 -8.64
N GLY A 207 -17.15 6.18 -9.84
CA GLY A 207 -16.90 7.08 -10.98
C GLY A 207 -15.51 7.69 -11.03
N LEU A 208 -14.56 7.11 -10.31
CA LEU A 208 -13.15 7.42 -10.47
C LEU A 208 -12.56 6.52 -11.56
N GLU A 209 -11.80 7.13 -12.46
CA GLU A 209 -11.00 6.39 -13.42
C GLU A 209 -9.78 5.83 -12.70
N VAL A 210 -9.67 4.51 -12.69
CA VAL A 210 -8.42 3.82 -12.35
C VAL A 210 -7.78 3.48 -13.67
N GLU A 211 -6.54 3.95 -13.89
CA GLU A 211 -5.73 3.48 -15.01
C GLU A 211 -5.44 1.99 -14.75
N GLU A 212 -6.34 1.12 -15.20
CA GLU A 212 -6.09 -0.31 -15.26
C GLU A 212 -5.08 -0.55 -16.39
N GLU A 213 -3.87 -1.00 -16.04
CA GLU A 213 -2.97 -1.65 -16.98
C GLU A 213 -3.72 -2.84 -17.62
N ARG A 214 -4.27 -2.64 -18.82
CA ARG A 214 -4.84 -3.72 -19.61
C ARG A 214 -3.72 -4.70 -19.95
N SER A 215 -3.72 -5.84 -19.28
CA SER A 215 -3.11 -7.05 -19.80
C SER A 215 -3.80 -7.42 -21.11
N SER A 216 -3.18 -7.09 -22.24
CA SER A 216 -3.67 -7.40 -23.57
C SER A 216 -3.57 -8.92 -23.82
N ALA A 217 -4.64 -9.66 -23.49
CA ALA A 217 -4.86 -10.98 -24.05
C ALA A 217 -5.17 -10.83 -25.55
N GLY A 218 -4.25 -11.30 -26.39
CA GLY A 218 -4.34 -11.23 -27.84
C GLY A 218 -5.63 -11.86 -28.37
N THR A 219 -6.45 -11.04 -29.02
CA THR A 219 -7.56 -11.53 -29.85
C THR A 219 -6.99 -11.84 -31.23
N SER A 220 -6.64 -13.10 -31.47
CA SER A 220 -6.26 -13.60 -32.79
C SER A 220 -7.51 -13.71 -33.66
N SER A 221 -7.74 -12.71 -34.51
CA SER A 221 -8.66 -12.80 -35.63
C SER A 221 -8.04 -13.71 -36.71
N TYR A 222 -8.47 -14.98 -36.78
CA TYR A 222 -8.19 -15.79 -37.96
C TYR A 222 -9.32 -15.62 -38.98
N GLY A 223 -8.95 -14.97 -40.08
CA GLY A 223 -9.74 -14.85 -41.29
C GLY A 223 -10.01 -16.23 -41.91
N ASN A 224 -11.25 -16.37 -42.35
CA ASN A 224 -11.79 -17.50 -43.06
C ASN A 224 -11.16 -17.59 -44.47
N SER A 225 -10.55 -18.72 -44.82
CA SER A 225 -10.37 -19.09 -46.22
C SER A 225 -10.41 -20.60 -46.41
N SER A 226 -11.38 -20.99 -47.22
CA SER A 226 -11.72 -22.32 -47.72
C SER A 226 -10.60 -22.95 -48.56
N TYR A 227 -10.38 -24.27 -48.45
CA TYR A 227 -10.23 -25.21 -49.57
C TYR A 227 -10.39 -26.67 -49.10
N GLN A 228 -10.71 -27.54 -50.06
CA GLN A 228 -11.44 -28.80 -49.94
C GLN A 228 -10.62 -30.04 -49.50
N ASN A 229 -11.29 -30.87 -48.67
CA ASN A 229 -11.46 -32.32 -48.73
C ASN A 229 -10.45 -33.22 -49.48
N SER A 230 -9.82 -34.16 -48.75
CA SER A 230 -9.92 -35.62 -48.98
C SER A 230 -9.00 -36.42 -48.03
N GLY A 231 -9.49 -37.50 -47.42
CA GLY A 231 -8.62 -38.56 -46.87
C GLY A 231 -9.00 -39.13 -45.50
N ASN A 232 -9.92 -40.09 -45.51
CA ASN A 232 -10.31 -41.01 -44.45
C ASN A 232 -9.14 -41.90 -43.95
N VAL A 233 -8.97 -42.15 -42.64
CA VAL A 233 -8.87 -43.48 -41.94
C VAL A 233 -8.90 -43.24 -40.41
N GLY A 234 -9.71 -44.03 -39.68
CA GLY A 234 -9.91 -43.95 -38.23
C GLY A 234 -9.06 -44.90 -37.36
N TYR A 235 -9.67 -45.33 -36.24
CA TYR A 235 -9.13 -45.99 -35.01
C TYR A 235 -8.51 -45.00 -34.02
N GLY A 236 -8.82 -44.95 -32.72
CA GLY A 236 -9.60 -45.77 -31.80
C GLY A 236 -9.02 -45.54 -30.39
N ASN A 237 -9.83 -45.01 -29.45
CA ASN A 237 -9.52 -44.99 -28.01
C ASN A 237 -9.59 -46.43 -27.43
N PRO A 238 -9.01 -46.79 -26.26
CA PRO A 238 -9.17 -46.04 -25.00
C PRO A 238 -8.01 -46.14 -23.96
N TRP A 239 -8.21 -45.43 -22.85
CA TRP A 239 -7.46 -45.44 -21.59
C TRP A 239 -7.29 -46.84 -20.98
N PRO A 240 -6.31 -47.01 -20.07
CA PRO A 240 -6.65 -47.60 -18.77
C PRO A 240 -6.03 -46.90 -17.55
N ALA A 241 -6.71 -47.09 -16.42
CA ALA A 241 -6.30 -46.73 -15.06
C ALA A 241 -5.65 -47.93 -14.33
N SER A 242 -5.16 -47.66 -13.10
CA SER A 242 -4.66 -48.55 -12.03
C SER A 242 -3.20 -49.04 -12.19
N SER A 243 -2.33 -49.09 -11.16
CA SER A 243 -2.53 -49.67 -9.83
C SER A 243 -1.47 -49.18 -8.81
N ALA A 244 -1.86 -49.25 -7.52
CA ALA A 244 -1.03 -49.06 -6.33
C ALA A 244 -0.23 -50.32 -5.93
N VAL A 245 0.87 -50.16 -5.18
CA VAL A 245 1.15 -50.91 -3.93
C VAL A 245 2.24 -50.24 -3.05
N PRO A 246 2.27 -50.50 -1.72
CA PRO A 246 2.90 -49.70 -0.67
C PRO A 246 4.06 -50.41 0.06
N TYR A 247 4.72 -49.74 1.01
CA TYR A 247 5.38 -50.39 2.17
C TYR A 247 5.50 -49.43 3.37
N GLY A 248 5.04 -49.90 4.56
CA GLY A 248 5.37 -49.35 5.89
C GLY A 248 6.80 -49.73 6.30
N SER A 249 7.36 -49.40 7.47
CA SER A 249 6.79 -49.27 8.82
C SER A 249 7.80 -48.60 9.79
N ALA A 250 7.29 -48.16 10.93
CA ALA A 250 7.92 -47.48 12.07
C ALA A 250 8.91 -48.32 12.92
N GLN A 251 9.77 -47.67 13.73
CA GLN A 251 9.67 -47.60 15.22
C GLN A 251 10.91 -47.00 15.95
N ASN A 252 10.59 -46.17 16.97
CA ASN A 252 11.18 -45.98 18.32
C ASN A 252 12.65 -45.57 18.55
N GLU A 253 12.92 -44.38 19.12
CA GLU A 253 12.93 -43.95 20.55
C GLU A 253 14.31 -44.12 21.21
N GLN A 254 14.90 -43.01 21.68
CA GLN A 254 15.43 -42.92 23.05
C GLN A 254 15.86 -41.48 23.43
N ASN A 255 15.54 -41.19 24.70
CA ASN A 255 15.57 -39.92 25.41
C ASN A 255 16.81 -39.84 26.34
N LYS A 256 17.34 -38.63 26.58
CA LYS A 256 18.20 -38.11 27.69
C LYS A 256 18.96 -36.89 27.15
N GLY A 257 19.04 -35.69 27.72
CA GLY A 257 18.60 -35.09 28.99
C GLY A 257 19.56 -33.91 29.32
N HIS A 258 19.02 -32.83 29.91
CA HIS A 258 19.65 -31.72 30.67
C HIS A 258 20.03 -30.37 30.02
N ASN A 259 19.26 -29.36 30.45
CA ASN A 259 19.60 -28.03 30.99
C ASN A 259 20.65 -27.13 30.28
N SER A 260 20.20 -25.92 29.91
CA SER A 260 20.50 -24.70 30.69
C SER A 260 19.70 -23.50 30.19
N TYR A 261 19.10 -22.80 31.14
CA TYR A 261 18.53 -21.47 30.97
C TYR A 261 19.67 -20.46 30.79
N GLN A 262 19.61 -19.64 29.74
CA GLN A 262 20.37 -18.39 29.70
C GLN A 262 19.61 -17.31 28.94
N THR A 263 18.99 -16.45 29.74
CA THR A 263 18.63 -15.05 29.49
C THR A 263 19.55 -14.38 28.47
N TYR A 264 19.02 -14.00 27.32
CA TYR A 264 19.66 -12.99 26.48
C TYR A 264 19.15 -11.61 26.89
N GLY A 265 20.12 -10.82 27.33
CA GLY A 265 19.94 -9.47 27.83
C GLY A 265 19.38 -8.51 26.79
N GLN A 266 18.70 -7.51 27.35
CA GLN A 266 18.29 -6.27 26.71
C GLN A 266 19.38 -5.72 25.79
N ALA A 267 19.18 -5.85 24.47
CA ALA A 267 19.80 -4.96 23.52
C ALA A 267 19.03 -3.64 23.59
N GLN A 268 19.70 -2.63 24.13
CA GLN A 268 19.19 -1.28 24.30
C GLN A 268 18.72 -0.74 22.95
N ASN A 269 17.44 -0.41 22.87
CA ASN A 269 16.87 0.43 21.83
C ASN A 269 17.67 1.74 21.79
N ALA A 270 18.58 1.86 20.82
CA ALA A 270 19.06 3.16 20.38
C ALA A 270 17.89 3.84 19.68
N GLY A 271 17.11 4.59 20.46
CA GLY A 271 16.00 5.37 19.97
C GLY A 271 16.47 6.31 18.87
N TYR A 272 15.95 6.11 17.66
CA TYR A 272 15.90 7.18 16.68
C TYR A 272 14.90 8.22 17.20
N SER A 273 15.44 9.30 17.76
CA SER A 273 14.70 10.53 18.02
C SER A 273 14.12 11.04 16.71
N SER A 274 12.79 11.04 16.59
CA SER A 274 12.05 11.41 15.39
C SER A 274 11.70 12.90 15.29
N ASP A 275 12.36 13.78 16.06
CA ASP A 275 11.80 15.12 16.32
C ASP A 275 12.63 16.32 15.82
N GLN A 276 13.59 16.13 14.90
CA GLN A 276 14.28 17.27 14.28
C GLN A 276 14.50 17.05 12.78
N GLY A 277 13.59 17.58 11.94
CA GLY A 277 13.86 17.78 10.50
C GLY A 277 12.79 17.32 9.49
N SER A 278 11.50 17.25 9.84
CA SER A 278 10.45 16.95 8.85
C SER A 278 10.08 18.20 8.03
N MET A 279 10.04 18.05 6.71
CA MET A 279 9.58 19.13 5.82
C MET A 279 8.10 19.42 6.08
N VAL A 280 7.75 20.69 6.22
CA VAL A 280 6.36 21.15 6.41
C VAL A 280 5.95 22.16 5.35
N CYS A 281 4.69 22.14 4.96
CA CYS A 281 4.13 23.08 4.00
C CYS A 281 4.27 24.52 4.53
N PRO A 282 4.79 25.48 3.73
CA PRO A 282 4.95 26.85 4.17
C PRO A 282 3.63 27.59 4.43
N ARG A 283 2.50 27.06 3.94
CA ARG A 283 1.18 27.69 4.06
C ARG A 283 0.31 27.10 5.16
N CYS A 284 0.23 25.77 5.26
CA CYS A 284 -0.64 25.11 6.25
C CYS A 284 0.10 24.26 7.29
N HIS A 285 1.44 24.26 7.26
CA HIS A 285 2.31 23.47 8.16
C HIS A 285 2.08 21.95 8.14
N SER A 286 1.29 21.46 7.19
CA SER A 286 1.11 20.02 6.98
C SER A 286 2.43 19.36 6.56
N ASN A 287 2.69 18.17 7.08
CA ASN A 287 3.77 17.28 6.64
C ASN A 287 3.39 16.45 5.39
N GLN A 288 2.18 16.62 4.87
CA GLN A 288 1.68 15.91 3.68
C GLN A 288 2.16 16.65 2.42
N ILE A 289 3.35 16.28 1.96
CA ILE A 289 4.08 16.98 0.90
C ILE A 289 4.50 15.96 -0.16
N THR A 290 4.22 16.28 -1.42
CA THR A 290 4.78 15.59 -2.58
C THR A 290 5.84 16.46 -3.24
N ALA A 291 6.78 15.84 -3.95
CA ALA A 291 7.85 16.51 -4.69
C ALA A 291 7.96 15.92 -6.10
N GLY A 292 8.16 16.75 -7.12
CA GLY A 292 8.29 16.32 -8.51
C GLY A 292 8.95 17.38 -9.40
N LYS A 293 9.02 17.16 -10.71
CA LYS A 293 9.57 18.12 -11.68
C LYS A 293 8.51 19.14 -12.11
N LYS A 294 8.92 20.41 -12.27
CA LYS A 294 8.06 21.47 -12.81
C LYS A 294 7.43 21.05 -14.16
N GLY A 295 6.10 21.10 -14.25
CA GLY A 295 5.33 20.77 -15.46
C GLY A 295 4.76 19.34 -15.53
N PHE A 296 4.92 18.53 -14.47
CA PHE A 296 4.29 17.21 -14.36
C PHE A 296 2.99 17.27 -13.54
N GLY A 297 1.94 16.61 -14.01
CA GLY A 297 0.65 16.52 -13.31
C GLY A 297 0.78 15.78 -11.97
N LEU A 298 -0.17 16.00 -11.05
CA LEU A 298 -0.17 15.37 -9.71
C LEU A 298 -0.10 13.83 -9.79
N GLY A 299 -0.72 13.22 -10.80
CA GLY A 299 -0.66 11.76 -11.05
C GLY A 299 0.67 11.24 -11.60
N LYS A 300 1.62 12.12 -11.97
CA LYS A 300 2.97 11.76 -12.44
C LYS A 300 4.07 12.36 -11.57
N ALA A 301 3.74 12.83 -10.38
CA ALA A 301 4.71 13.37 -9.43
C ALA A 301 5.59 12.24 -8.92
N LEU A 302 6.65 11.93 -9.69
CA LEU A 302 7.76 11.08 -9.31
C LEU A 302 8.21 11.49 -7.92
N VAL A 303 8.01 10.61 -6.95
CA VAL A 303 8.23 10.90 -5.56
C VAL A 303 9.72 10.87 -5.19
N GLY A 304 10.52 11.63 -5.94
CA GLY A 304 11.96 11.56 -5.91
C GLY A 304 12.61 12.28 -4.73
N GLY A 305 11.90 13.24 -4.11
CA GLY A 305 12.44 14.02 -2.99
C GLY A 305 12.15 13.40 -1.61
N VAL A 306 10.87 13.11 -1.36
CA VAL A 306 10.40 12.71 -0.02
C VAL A 306 10.52 11.20 0.23
N LEU A 307 10.33 10.34 -0.80
CA LEU A 307 10.35 8.89 -0.62
C LEU A 307 11.76 8.27 -0.73
N LEU A 308 12.62 8.81 -1.60
CA LEU A 308 13.98 8.30 -1.78
C LEU A 308 14.99 8.87 -0.75
N GLY A 309 14.56 9.82 0.09
CA GLY A 309 15.38 10.47 1.11
C GLY A 309 16.69 11.07 0.55
N PRO A 310 17.81 11.03 1.31
CA PRO A 310 19.12 11.55 0.92
C PRO A 310 19.60 11.08 -0.47
N VAL A 311 19.15 9.90 -0.90
CA VAL A 311 19.66 9.19 -2.08
C VAL A 311 18.99 9.67 -3.35
N GLY A 312 17.67 9.93 -3.36
CA GLY A 312 17.00 10.48 -4.54
C GLY A 312 17.59 11.82 -4.99
N ILE A 313 18.18 12.55 -4.04
CA ILE A 313 18.89 13.80 -4.25
C ILE A 313 20.31 13.58 -4.79
N LEU A 314 21.08 12.61 -4.25
CA LEU A 314 22.41 12.27 -4.79
C LEU A 314 22.35 11.63 -6.16
N ALA A 315 21.24 10.96 -6.44
CA ALA A 315 21.12 10.11 -7.58
C ALA A 315 20.87 10.86 -8.90
N GLY A 316 20.87 12.19 -8.88
CA GLY A 316 20.70 13.03 -10.05
C GLY A 316 19.29 12.99 -10.65
N PHE A 317 18.35 12.27 -10.03
CA PHE A 317 17.03 12.01 -10.60
C PHE A 317 16.21 13.30 -10.80
N ILE A 318 16.49 14.37 -10.05
CA ILE A 318 15.88 15.69 -10.26
C ILE A 318 16.90 16.76 -9.82
N GLY A 319 17.45 17.52 -10.77
CA GLY A 319 18.28 18.67 -10.43
C GLY A 319 17.55 19.61 -9.45
N SER A 320 18.20 19.96 -8.33
CA SER A 320 17.60 20.70 -7.19
C SER A 320 16.90 22.01 -7.56
N LYS A 321 17.25 22.60 -8.72
CA LYS A 321 16.64 23.82 -9.26
C LYS A 321 15.27 23.62 -9.91
N ASN A 322 14.92 22.39 -10.29
CA ASN A 322 13.69 22.05 -11.04
C ASN A 322 12.66 21.29 -10.20
N MET A 323 12.94 21.08 -8.92
CA MET A 323 12.05 20.38 -8.01
C MET A 323 10.97 21.33 -7.48
N GLU A 324 9.72 20.95 -7.74
CA GLU A 324 8.52 21.59 -7.24
C GLU A 324 7.89 20.69 -6.17
N PHE A 325 7.60 21.28 -5.03
CA PHE A 325 6.90 20.66 -3.91
C PHE A 325 5.45 21.10 -3.95
N ALA A 326 4.54 20.20 -3.63
CA ALA A 326 3.13 20.51 -3.47
C ALA A 326 2.61 19.95 -2.15
N CYS A 327 1.84 20.76 -1.42
CA CYS A 327 1.15 20.30 -0.24
C CYS A 327 -0.13 19.58 -0.64
N LEU A 328 -0.30 18.34 -0.20
CA LEU A 328 -1.51 17.56 -0.47
C LEU A 328 -2.72 18.14 0.27
N SER A 329 -2.48 18.78 1.43
CA SER A 329 -3.52 19.38 2.27
C SER A 329 -4.04 20.73 1.76
N CYS A 330 -3.19 21.69 1.41
CA CYS A 330 -3.62 23.05 1.01
C CYS A 330 -3.33 23.41 -0.45
N LYS A 331 -2.75 22.48 -1.22
CA LYS A 331 -2.38 22.63 -2.64
C LYS A 331 -1.33 23.71 -2.93
N GLU A 332 -0.73 24.30 -1.90
CA GLU A 332 0.39 25.23 -2.06
C GLU A 332 1.53 24.56 -2.81
N ARG A 333 2.10 25.25 -3.80
CA ARG A 333 3.25 24.79 -4.56
C ARG A 333 4.44 25.70 -4.31
N TRP A 334 5.60 25.13 -4.03
CA TRP A 334 6.83 25.90 -3.80
C TRP A 334 8.04 25.14 -4.33
N ASN A 335 9.18 25.81 -4.41
CA ASN A 335 10.44 25.16 -4.72
C ASN A 335 11.50 25.50 -3.65
N ALA A 336 12.65 24.84 -3.74
CA ALA A 336 13.76 25.07 -2.81
C ALA A 336 14.28 26.52 -2.84
N ALA A 337 14.26 27.18 -4.00
CA ALA A 337 14.72 28.57 -4.11
C ALA A 337 13.74 29.57 -3.46
N SER A 338 12.45 29.24 -3.40
CA SER A 338 11.41 30.08 -2.79
C SER A 338 11.22 29.82 -1.29
N ASN A 339 11.89 28.83 -0.69
CA ASN A 339 11.67 28.46 0.71
C ASN A 339 12.96 28.00 1.42
N SER A 340 13.39 28.76 2.44
CA SER A 340 14.63 28.50 3.18
C SER A 340 14.61 27.19 3.97
N ASN A 341 13.48 26.80 4.57
CA ASN A 341 13.35 25.53 5.30
C ASN A 341 13.51 24.33 4.35
N THR A 342 12.89 24.42 3.17
CA THR A 342 13.02 23.41 2.11
C THR A 342 14.44 23.31 1.59
N ALA A 343 15.12 24.45 1.40
CA ALA A 343 16.53 24.49 1.02
C ALA A 343 17.46 23.89 2.08
N GLN A 344 17.25 24.23 3.36
CA GLN A 344 18.01 23.69 4.49
C GLN A 344 17.80 22.19 4.65
N TRP A 345 16.55 21.73 4.54
CA TRP A 345 16.23 20.31 4.54
C TRP A 345 16.95 19.58 3.39
N LEU A 346 16.89 20.11 2.16
CA LEU A 346 17.58 19.54 1.00
C LEU A 346 19.09 19.45 1.21
N GLN A 347 19.68 20.50 1.80
CA GLN A 347 21.10 20.53 2.12
C GLN A 347 21.46 19.48 3.17
N GLN A 348 20.69 19.38 4.25
CA GLN A 348 20.88 18.39 5.31
C GLN A 348 20.74 16.96 4.79
N GLN A 349 19.78 16.71 3.90
CA GLN A 349 19.62 15.42 3.23
C GLN A 349 20.83 15.13 2.33
N THR A 350 21.29 16.09 1.53
CA THR A 350 22.48 15.94 0.67
C THR A 350 23.74 15.61 1.50
N GLU A 351 23.94 16.28 2.62
CA GLU A 351 25.07 16.04 3.53
C GLU A 351 24.97 14.68 4.23
N SER A 352 23.78 14.26 4.66
CA SER A 352 23.56 12.94 5.25
C SER A 352 23.86 11.82 4.24
N ALA A 353 23.43 12.02 2.99
CA ALA A 353 23.72 11.11 1.89
C ALA A 353 25.23 10.99 1.63
N ARG A 354 25.92 12.13 1.58
CA ARG A 354 27.38 12.21 1.43
C ARG A 354 28.10 11.42 2.51
N ASN A 355 27.64 11.51 3.75
CA ASN A 355 28.25 10.79 4.87
C ASN A 355 28.09 9.28 4.75
N VAL A 356 26.94 8.80 4.27
CA VAL A 356 26.74 7.36 4.01
C VAL A 356 27.66 6.88 2.88
N VAL A 357 27.66 7.61 1.76
CA VAL A 357 28.48 7.26 0.61
C VAL A 357 29.96 7.27 0.99
N SER A 358 30.46 8.32 1.64
CA SER A 358 31.88 8.40 2.05
C SER A 358 32.28 7.29 3.04
N LYS A 359 31.38 6.91 3.95
CA LYS A 359 31.61 5.86 4.95
C LYS A 359 31.68 4.46 4.35
N TYR A 360 30.89 4.20 3.30
CA TYR A 360 30.77 2.86 2.71
C TYR A 360 31.32 2.76 1.29
N MET A 361 31.90 3.84 0.76
CA MET A 361 32.47 3.86 -0.58
C MET A 361 33.53 2.77 -0.71
N GLY A 362 33.37 1.94 -1.72
CA GLY A 362 34.29 0.84 -1.99
C GLY A 362 33.70 -0.18 -2.95
N LYS A 363 34.43 -1.28 -3.11
CA LYS A 363 34.08 -2.33 -4.07
C LYS A 363 32.70 -2.94 -3.79
N ASP A 364 32.40 -3.28 -2.53
CA ASP A 364 31.13 -3.95 -2.20
C ASP A 364 29.90 -3.06 -2.47
N LEU A 365 29.97 -1.77 -2.15
CA LEU A 365 28.86 -0.85 -2.40
C LEU A 365 28.66 -0.63 -3.90
N THR A 366 29.76 -0.43 -4.63
CA THR A 366 29.72 -0.25 -6.09
C THR A 366 29.17 -1.51 -6.77
N GLU A 367 29.65 -2.69 -6.39
CA GLU A 367 29.15 -3.97 -6.91
C GLU A 367 27.67 -4.17 -6.57
N GLY A 368 27.23 -3.82 -5.36
CA GLY A 368 25.83 -3.92 -4.94
C GLY A 368 24.90 -2.99 -5.73
N LEU A 369 25.32 -1.73 -5.94
CA LEU A 369 24.57 -0.76 -6.74
C LEU A 369 24.40 -1.26 -8.19
N VAL A 370 25.48 -1.74 -8.79
CA VAL A 370 25.46 -2.24 -10.17
C VAL A 370 24.66 -3.54 -10.30
N ALA A 371 24.82 -4.47 -9.36
CA ALA A 371 24.08 -5.74 -9.35
C ALA A 371 22.57 -5.52 -9.17
N GLY A 372 22.17 -4.65 -8.22
CA GLY A 372 20.76 -4.32 -7.99
C GLY A 372 20.13 -3.65 -9.20
N SER A 373 20.85 -2.72 -9.82
CA SER A 373 20.43 -2.06 -11.06
C SER A 373 20.21 -3.05 -12.20
N ALA A 374 21.13 -4.00 -12.38
CA ALA A 374 21.02 -5.02 -13.43
C ALA A 374 19.88 -6.01 -13.18
N LEU A 375 19.55 -6.29 -11.91
CA LEU A 375 18.41 -7.13 -11.56
C LEU A 375 17.08 -6.45 -11.92
N VAL A 376 16.94 -5.16 -11.59
CA VAL A 376 15.74 -4.38 -11.92
C VAL A 376 15.59 -4.24 -13.43
N ALA A 377 16.65 -3.81 -14.13
CA ALA A 377 16.65 -3.66 -15.59
C ALA A 377 16.54 -4.97 -16.40
N MET A 378 16.46 -6.12 -15.72
CA MET A 378 16.22 -7.43 -16.34
C MET A 378 14.97 -8.10 -15.80
N ALA A 379 14.16 -7.38 -15.01
CA ALA A 379 13.01 -7.94 -14.32
C ALA A 379 11.97 -8.48 -15.31
N ASP A 380 11.69 -7.74 -16.37
CA ASP A 380 10.81 -8.12 -17.49
C ASP A 380 11.54 -8.96 -18.57
N GLY A 381 12.88 -8.93 -18.59
CA GLY A 381 13.72 -9.62 -19.55
C GLY A 381 14.15 -8.78 -20.75
N ILE A 382 13.77 -7.50 -20.80
CA ILE A 382 14.18 -6.53 -21.81
C ILE A 382 14.94 -5.42 -21.09
N ILE A 383 16.07 -4.99 -21.65
CA ILE A 383 16.83 -3.87 -21.06
C ILE A 383 16.45 -2.62 -21.80
N GLU A 384 15.88 -1.66 -21.10
CA GLU A 384 15.63 -0.37 -21.71
C GLU A 384 16.89 0.51 -21.71
N PRO A 385 17.15 1.27 -22.79
CA PRO A 385 18.23 2.24 -22.81
C PRO A 385 18.13 3.30 -21.69
N SER A 386 16.91 3.61 -21.26
CA SER A 386 16.55 4.58 -20.21
C SER A 386 17.11 4.16 -18.84
N GLU A 387 16.95 2.91 -18.45
CA GLU A 387 17.42 2.32 -17.19
C GLU A 387 18.94 2.31 -17.10
N ARG A 388 19.59 1.94 -18.21
CA ARG A 388 21.04 1.92 -18.35
C ARG A 388 21.63 3.32 -18.22
N GLU A 389 21.08 4.30 -18.94
CA GLU A 389 21.56 5.68 -18.87
C GLU A 389 21.36 6.26 -17.46
N LYS A 390 20.26 5.92 -16.77
CA LYS A 390 20.02 6.35 -15.38
C LYS A 390 21.09 5.86 -14.41
N LEU A 391 21.50 4.59 -14.53
CA LEU A 391 22.62 4.08 -13.73
C LEU A 391 23.92 4.83 -14.01
N ILE A 392 24.25 5.06 -15.29
CA ILE A 392 25.50 5.74 -15.64
C ILE A 392 25.47 7.21 -15.20
N GLU A 393 24.34 7.89 -15.36
CA GLU A 393 24.17 9.27 -14.94
C GLU A 393 24.27 9.41 -13.41
N TYR A 394 23.79 8.42 -12.66
CA TYR A 394 23.97 8.34 -11.20
C TYR A 394 25.45 8.42 -10.81
N PHE A 395 26.31 7.60 -11.43
CA PHE A 395 27.75 7.61 -11.16
C PHE A 395 28.49 8.83 -11.73
N ARG A 396 27.97 9.43 -12.80
CA ARG A 396 28.55 10.63 -13.44
C ARG A 396 28.29 11.90 -12.64
N THR A 397 27.08 12.05 -12.10
CA THR A 397 26.62 13.31 -11.50
C THR A 397 26.91 13.43 -10.01
N SER A 398 26.99 12.30 -9.32
CA SER A 398 27.32 12.27 -7.90
C SER A 398 28.78 12.68 -7.67
N GLN A 399 28.98 13.81 -6.98
CA GLN A 399 30.31 14.32 -6.66
C GLN A 399 31.10 13.36 -5.77
N GLU A 400 30.37 12.52 -5.05
CA GLU A 400 30.84 11.52 -4.11
C GLU A 400 31.42 10.31 -4.86
N MET A 401 30.91 9.98 -6.06
CA MET A 401 31.38 8.87 -6.89
C MET A 401 32.54 9.23 -7.82
N ARG A 402 33.11 10.45 -7.73
CA ARG A 402 34.19 10.96 -8.62
C ARG A 402 35.45 10.08 -8.69
N GLY A 403 35.63 9.14 -7.77
CA GLY A 403 36.74 8.17 -7.78
C GLY A 403 36.42 6.82 -8.43
N ILE A 404 35.18 6.58 -8.85
CA ILE A 404 34.77 5.33 -9.49
C ILE A 404 34.97 5.42 -10.99
N ASN A 405 35.61 4.40 -11.57
CA ASN A 405 35.77 4.32 -13.00
C ASN A 405 34.44 3.92 -13.66
N ILE A 406 33.82 4.86 -14.39
CA ILE A 406 32.54 4.63 -15.09
C ILE A 406 32.66 3.47 -16.10
N SER A 407 33.82 3.27 -16.75
CA SER A 407 33.98 2.14 -17.67
C SER A 407 33.94 0.79 -16.94
N GLU A 408 34.40 0.75 -15.69
CA GLU A 408 34.34 -0.45 -14.84
C GLU A 408 32.90 -0.71 -14.39
N VAL A 409 32.16 0.34 -14.02
CA VAL A 409 30.72 0.26 -13.73
C VAL A 409 29.95 -0.31 -14.91
N ASP A 410 30.16 0.23 -16.11
CA ASP A 410 29.50 -0.22 -17.34
C ASP A 410 29.84 -1.68 -17.67
N SER A 411 31.13 -2.03 -17.57
CA SER A 411 31.59 -3.41 -17.77
C SER A 411 30.96 -4.37 -16.78
N ARG A 412 30.84 -3.96 -15.52
CA ARG A 412 30.27 -4.78 -14.44
C ARG A 412 28.76 -4.92 -14.57
N PHE A 413 28.07 -3.88 -15.04
CA PHE A 413 26.65 -3.95 -15.38
C PHE A 413 26.43 -4.98 -16.50
N ASN A 414 27.17 -4.86 -17.60
CA ASN A 414 27.12 -5.81 -18.71
C ASN A 414 27.42 -7.25 -18.28
N TYR A 415 28.35 -7.44 -17.35
CA TYR A 415 28.62 -8.75 -16.76
C TYR A 415 27.35 -9.35 -16.13
N PHE A 416 26.68 -8.63 -15.23
CA PHE A 416 25.47 -9.17 -14.59
C PHE A 416 24.34 -9.41 -15.59
N ILE A 417 24.14 -8.50 -16.54
CA ILE A 417 23.20 -8.69 -17.64
C ILE A 417 23.46 -10.01 -18.37
N GLN A 418 24.70 -10.24 -18.83
CA GLN A 418 25.05 -11.45 -19.56
C GLN A 418 24.84 -12.72 -18.72
N ARG A 419 25.15 -12.67 -17.43
CA ARG A 419 24.94 -13.79 -16.50
C ARG A 419 23.45 -14.11 -16.35
N ILE A 420 22.59 -13.09 -16.17
CA ILE A 420 21.14 -13.25 -16.06
C ILE A 420 20.52 -13.76 -17.38
N GLN A 421 21.00 -13.26 -18.52
CA GLN A 421 20.54 -13.72 -19.84
C GLN A 421 20.95 -15.17 -20.14
N SER A 422 22.15 -15.56 -19.73
CA SER A 422 22.66 -16.92 -19.95
C SER A 422 21.92 -17.95 -19.10
N ASP A 423 21.70 -17.62 -17.81
CA ASP A 423 20.92 -18.44 -16.88
C ASP A 423 20.24 -17.51 -15.88
N ARG A 424 18.92 -17.38 -16.01
CA ARG A 424 18.13 -16.45 -15.20
C ARG A 424 18.17 -16.79 -13.72
N MET A 425 18.23 -18.07 -13.35
CA MET A 425 18.25 -18.47 -11.94
C MET A 425 19.64 -18.26 -11.34
N LEU A 426 20.70 -18.68 -12.03
CA LEU A 426 22.06 -18.59 -11.54
C LEU A 426 22.58 -17.15 -11.54
N GLY A 427 22.35 -16.40 -12.62
CA GLY A 427 22.75 -15.00 -12.73
C GLY A 427 22.08 -14.12 -11.69
N LYS A 428 20.78 -14.35 -11.43
CA LYS A 428 20.04 -13.68 -10.37
C LYS A 428 20.59 -14.01 -8.98
N ALA A 429 20.80 -15.30 -8.68
CA ALA A 429 21.38 -15.72 -7.40
C ALA A 429 22.77 -15.11 -7.17
N GLU A 430 23.58 -14.99 -8.23
CA GLU A 430 24.89 -14.36 -8.16
C GLU A 430 24.80 -12.86 -7.84
N ALA A 431 23.89 -12.13 -8.50
CA ALA A 431 23.66 -10.72 -8.24
C ALA A 431 23.12 -10.48 -6.82
N LEU A 432 22.13 -11.26 -6.38
CA LEU A 432 21.61 -11.18 -5.01
C LEU A 432 22.69 -11.46 -3.96
N ARG A 433 23.53 -12.48 -4.15
CA ARG A 433 24.66 -12.77 -3.26
C ARG A 433 25.64 -11.59 -3.11
N VAL A 434 25.85 -10.83 -4.19
CA VAL A 434 26.71 -9.63 -4.15
C VAL A 434 26.05 -8.53 -3.31
N ILE A 435 24.75 -8.32 -3.48
CA ILE A 435 23.96 -7.36 -2.70
C ILE A 435 23.91 -7.79 -1.21
N GLY A 436 23.74 -9.08 -0.92
CA GLY A 436 23.69 -9.63 0.44
C GLY A 436 24.93 -9.37 1.29
N LYS A 437 26.10 -9.08 0.68
CA LYS A 437 27.29 -8.60 1.41
C LYS A 437 27.04 -7.29 2.17
N LEU A 438 26.02 -6.53 1.79
CA LEU A 438 25.64 -5.26 2.40
C LEU A 438 24.59 -5.43 3.52
N ALA A 439 24.08 -6.64 3.77
CA ALA A 439 23.04 -6.88 4.79
C ALA A 439 23.46 -6.43 6.20
N SER A 440 24.76 -6.50 6.54
CA SER A 440 25.31 -6.00 7.81
C SER A 440 25.57 -4.48 7.84
N LYS A 441 25.33 -3.78 6.73
CA LYS A 441 25.59 -2.36 6.52
C LYS A 441 24.26 -1.68 6.11
N PRO A 442 23.33 -1.45 7.04
CA PRO A 442 21.95 -1.04 6.73
C PRO A 442 21.86 0.26 5.93
N ASP A 443 22.74 1.23 6.17
CA ASP A 443 22.76 2.49 5.39
C ASP A 443 23.18 2.27 3.93
N ALA A 444 24.12 1.35 3.68
CA ALA A 444 24.58 1.00 2.35
C ALA A 444 23.56 0.12 1.60
N ALA A 445 22.92 -0.82 2.31
CA ALA A 445 21.81 -1.61 1.78
C ALA A 445 20.63 -0.70 1.37
N ARG A 446 20.27 0.26 2.23
CA ARG A 446 19.24 1.28 1.96
C ARG A 446 19.56 2.09 0.70
N LEU A 447 20.84 2.42 0.49
CA LEU A 447 21.31 3.12 -0.71
C LEU A 447 21.06 2.30 -1.98
N VAL A 448 21.38 1.00 -1.96
CA VAL A 448 21.16 0.10 -3.10
C VAL A 448 19.68 -0.01 -3.44
N VAL A 449 18.83 -0.29 -2.45
CA VAL A 449 17.38 -0.44 -2.67
C VAL A 449 16.78 0.84 -3.26
N ARG A 450 17.17 2.01 -2.76
CA ARG A 450 16.67 3.30 -3.26
C ARG A 450 17.09 3.57 -4.70
N LEU A 451 18.32 3.22 -5.09
CA LEU A 451 18.73 3.32 -6.48
C LEU A 451 17.92 2.34 -7.36
N CYS A 452 17.66 1.13 -6.87
CA CYS A 452 16.84 0.14 -7.59
C CYS A 452 15.42 0.66 -7.84
N CYS A 453 14.76 1.27 -6.86
CA CYS A 453 13.47 1.92 -7.08
C CYS A 453 13.56 3.03 -8.14
N ALA A 454 14.60 3.87 -8.07
CA ALA A 454 14.76 4.98 -8.99
C ALA A 454 14.99 4.53 -10.45
N ILE A 455 15.66 3.39 -10.63
CA ILE A 455 15.84 2.73 -11.92
C ILE A 455 14.53 2.13 -12.40
N GLY A 456 13.78 1.43 -11.56
CA GLY A 456 12.47 0.90 -11.96
C GLY A 456 11.51 2.00 -12.40
N PHE A 457 11.59 3.19 -11.79
CA PHE A 457 10.91 4.39 -12.25
C PHE A 457 11.56 5.07 -13.48
N ALA A 458 12.22 4.31 -14.36
CA ALA A 458 13.05 4.83 -15.45
C ALA A 458 12.26 5.74 -16.40
N ASP A 459 11.20 5.16 -16.90
CA ASP A 459 10.31 5.61 -17.95
C ASP A 459 9.10 6.40 -17.39
N GLY A 460 8.92 6.41 -16.07
CA GLY A 460 7.82 7.09 -15.37
C GLY A 460 6.75 6.14 -14.85
N GLU A 461 6.89 4.84 -15.08
CA GLU A 461 6.09 3.76 -14.51
C GLU A 461 6.99 2.92 -13.59
N PHE A 462 6.44 2.11 -12.69
CA PHE A 462 7.25 1.15 -11.92
C PHE A 462 6.55 -0.18 -11.98
N ALA A 463 6.97 -0.99 -12.95
CA ALA A 463 6.23 -2.16 -13.37
C ALA A 463 6.14 -3.18 -12.23
N PRO A 464 5.05 -3.96 -12.13
CA PRO A 464 4.88 -4.96 -11.07
C PRO A 464 6.05 -5.96 -10.97
N VAL A 465 6.68 -6.30 -12.11
CA VAL A 465 7.84 -7.20 -12.16
C VAL A 465 9.10 -6.59 -11.55
N GLU A 466 9.30 -5.28 -11.73
CA GLU A 466 10.41 -4.53 -11.13
C GLU A 466 10.18 -4.32 -9.64
N LYS A 467 8.95 -3.97 -9.23
CA LYS A 467 8.56 -3.90 -7.81
C LYS A 467 8.87 -5.21 -7.10
N LYS A 468 8.45 -6.34 -7.69
CA LYS A 468 8.75 -7.68 -7.16
C LYS A 468 10.25 -7.95 -7.07
N MET A 469 11.05 -7.51 -8.04
CA MET A 469 12.50 -7.63 -7.97
C MET A 469 13.08 -6.81 -6.80
N VAL A 470 12.61 -5.58 -6.60
CA VAL A 470 13.04 -4.76 -5.46
C VAL A 470 12.63 -5.38 -4.12
N GLU A 471 11.45 -5.99 -4.01
CA GLU A 471 11.06 -6.74 -2.80
C GLU A 471 12.01 -7.91 -2.50
N GLU A 472 12.49 -8.60 -3.53
CA GLU A 472 13.48 -9.66 -3.37
C GLU A 472 14.84 -9.12 -2.93
N ILE A 473 15.28 -8.00 -3.51
CA ILE A 473 16.49 -7.29 -3.06
C ILE A 473 16.36 -6.90 -1.59
N CYS A 474 15.22 -6.32 -1.17
CA CYS A 474 14.94 -5.98 0.22
C CYS A 474 15.04 -7.18 1.16
N ARG A 475 14.47 -8.33 0.78
CA ARG A 475 14.57 -9.57 1.57
C ARG A 475 16.02 -10.03 1.74
N GLU A 476 16.81 -9.97 0.68
CA GLU A 476 18.23 -10.34 0.69
C GLU A 476 19.05 -9.48 1.67
N VAL A 477 18.72 -8.19 1.80
CA VAL A 477 19.40 -7.27 2.74
C VAL A 477 18.67 -7.04 4.06
N HIS A 478 17.66 -7.86 4.37
CA HIS A 478 16.87 -7.79 5.61
C HIS A 478 16.18 -6.44 5.85
N MET A 479 15.70 -5.82 4.78
CA MET A 479 14.95 -4.56 4.82
C MET A 479 13.47 -4.81 4.53
N ASP A 480 12.61 -3.98 5.11
CA ASP A 480 11.18 -4.00 4.83
C ASP A 480 10.91 -3.31 3.49
N PRO A 481 10.38 -4.00 2.46
CA PRO A 481 10.09 -3.38 1.17
C PRO A 481 9.14 -2.18 1.26
N ARG A 482 8.30 -2.11 2.29
CA ARG A 482 7.35 -1.02 2.53
C ARG A 482 8.03 0.31 2.87
N GLU A 483 9.32 0.29 3.21
CA GLU A 483 10.12 1.51 3.35
C GLU A 483 10.37 2.21 1.99
N PHE A 484 10.14 1.53 0.87
CA PHE A 484 10.61 1.95 -0.46
C PHE A 484 9.56 1.85 -1.58
N ILE A 485 8.73 0.81 -1.54
CA ILE A 485 7.75 0.48 -2.57
C ILE A 485 6.37 0.83 -2.02
N PHE A 486 5.62 1.63 -2.79
CA PHE A 486 4.26 2.06 -2.52
C PHE A 486 3.28 1.33 -3.44
#